data_AF-A0AA88HY66-F1
#
_entry.id   AF-A0AA88HY66-F1
#
_cell.length_a   1.000
_cell.length_b   1.000
_cell.length_c   1.000
_cell.angle_alpha   90.00
_cell.angle_beta   90.00
_cell.angle_gamma   90.00
#
_symmetry.space_group_name_H-M   'P 1'
#
loop_
_entity.id
_entity.type
_entity.pdbx_description
1 polymer ?
#
loop_
_entity_poly.entity_id
_entity_poly.type
_entity_poly.pdbx_seq_one_letter_code
_entity_poly.pdbx_strand_id
1 'polypeptide(L)'
;MHNFGMDILALSETHWAGPGKRNLDKRYTILHNGGKIKEVAGVAIMLSKTTSTALTNRTPVDERTFTARFADVDTKSAWSIIKKVYNRTVAASFGHAKRPKDQWLSETTWNLIGECCNLKLLLLRGDVNNETVLKNQMSIDLDTQVKRRTRIDKTSHLDKKTAMADEATKLGDYRVA
;
A
#
# COMPACT_ATOMS: atom_id res chain seq x y z
N MET A 1 27.55 -15.78 -16.18
CA MET A 1 26.30 -15.02 -16.37
C MET A 1 25.94 -14.84 -17.84
N HIS A 2 26.79 -14.20 -18.68
CA HIS A 2 26.47 -13.91 -20.10
C HIS A 2 25.96 -15.12 -20.90
N ASN A 3 26.73 -16.20 -20.93
CA ASN A 3 26.40 -17.38 -21.76
C ASN A 3 25.16 -18.15 -21.29
N PHE A 4 24.67 -17.85 -20.09
CA PHE A 4 23.50 -18.48 -19.50
C PHE A 4 22.29 -17.52 -19.47
N GLY A 5 22.41 -16.31 -20.03
CA GLY A 5 21.32 -15.32 -20.00
C GLY A 5 20.91 -14.89 -18.58
N MET A 6 21.80 -15.02 -17.59
CA MET A 6 21.49 -14.71 -16.20
C MET A 6 21.77 -13.24 -15.87
N ASP A 7 20.80 -12.57 -15.26
CA ASP A 7 20.86 -11.18 -14.80
C ASP A 7 21.25 -11.03 -13.32
N ILE A 8 20.99 -12.07 -12.53
CA ILE A 8 21.34 -12.16 -11.11
C ILE A 8 21.97 -13.54 -10.85
N LEU A 9 23.08 -13.55 -10.13
CA LEU A 9 23.71 -14.76 -9.61
C LEU A 9 24.02 -14.59 -8.13
N ALA A 10 23.47 -15.47 -7.28
CA ALA A 10 23.78 -15.50 -5.86
C ALA A 10 24.97 -16.44 -5.59
N LEU A 11 25.84 -16.04 -4.67
CA LEU A 11 27.04 -16.75 -4.25
C LEU A 11 27.02 -16.87 -2.72
N SER A 12 27.22 -18.07 -2.21
CA SER A 12 27.41 -18.38 -0.79
C SER A 12 28.85 -18.79 -0.52
N GLU A 13 29.29 -18.67 0.73
CA GLU A 13 30.65 -19.04 1.17
C GLU A 13 31.75 -18.32 0.37
N THR A 14 31.62 -17.00 0.27
CA THR A 14 32.59 -16.18 -0.48
C THR A 14 33.90 -15.96 0.27
N HIS A 15 33.92 -16.14 1.61
CA HIS A 15 35.06 -15.89 2.49
C HIS A 15 35.67 -14.48 2.35
N TRP A 16 34.88 -13.51 1.87
CA TRP A 16 35.30 -12.12 1.78
C TRP A 16 35.02 -11.39 3.09
N ALA A 17 35.86 -10.41 3.45
CA ALA A 17 35.65 -9.61 4.65
C ALA A 17 34.81 -8.36 4.37
N GLY A 18 33.91 -8.07 5.30
CA GLY A 18 33.09 -6.86 5.34
C GLY A 18 32.11 -6.68 4.18
N PRO A 19 31.24 -5.66 4.27
CA PRO A 19 30.37 -5.28 3.17
C PRO A 19 31.14 -4.52 2.09
N GLY A 20 30.86 -4.81 0.82
CA GLY A 20 31.52 -4.13 -0.29
C GLY A 20 30.76 -4.17 -1.60
N LYS A 21 31.25 -3.39 -2.56
CA LYS A 21 30.75 -3.33 -3.94
C LYS A 21 31.96 -3.29 -4.86
N ARG A 22 31.98 -4.15 -5.88
CA ARG A 22 33.06 -4.24 -6.87
C ARG A 22 32.46 -4.32 -8.27
N ASN A 23 33.04 -3.57 -9.21
CA ASN A 23 32.68 -3.68 -10.62
C ASN A 23 33.65 -4.67 -11.29
N LEU A 24 33.12 -5.66 -11.99
CA LEU A 24 33.88 -6.59 -12.82
C LEU A 24 33.72 -6.19 -14.28
N ASP A 25 34.84 -5.98 -14.97
CA ASP A 25 34.97 -5.75 -16.42
C ASP A 25 33.86 -4.89 -17.05
N LYS A 26 33.40 -3.87 -16.32
CA LYS A 26 32.31 -2.92 -16.67
C LYS A 26 30.95 -3.56 -17.00
N ARG A 27 30.84 -4.90 -16.97
CA ARG A 27 29.64 -5.67 -17.34
C ARG A 27 28.85 -6.14 -16.14
N TYR A 28 29.52 -6.31 -15.00
CA TYR A 28 28.91 -6.87 -13.81
C TYR A 28 29.25 -6.06 -12.57
N THR A 29 28.33 -6.09 -11.63
CA THR A 29 28.49 -5.51 -10.30
C THR A 29 28.34 -6.62 -9.27
N ILE A 30 29.35 -6.81 -8.43
CA ILE A 30 29.27 -7.70 -7.27
C ILE A 30 29.02 -6.86 -6.03
N LEU A 31 27.99 -7.24 -5.27
CA LEU A 31 27.74 -6.76 -3.91
C LEU A 31 28.02 -7.92 -2.97
N HIS A 32 28.77 -7.68 -1.92
CA HIS A 32 29.07 -8.72 -0.93
C HIS A 32 28.84 -8.22 0.48
N ASN A 33 28.50 -9.17 1.35
CA ASN A 33 28.50 -9.01 2.80
C ASN A 33 29.27 -10.17 3.39
N GLY A 34 30.26 -9.87 4.22
CA GLY A 34 31.14 -10.86 4.81
C GLY A 34 31.52 -10.49 6.22
N GLY A 35 32.01 -11.47 6.98
CA GLY A 35 32.34 -11.31 8.38
C GLY A 35 33.54 -10.39 8.63
N LYS A 36 33.85 -10.17 9.91
CA LYS A 36 35.00 -9.35 10.35
C LYS A 36 36.35 -10.00 10.03
N ILE A 37 36.37 -11.32 9.88
CA ILE A 37 37.56 -12.13 9.62
C ILE A 37 37.39 -12.76 8.23
N LYS A 38 38.37 -12.57 7.34
CA LYS A 38 38.45 -13.33 6.08
C LYS A 38 38.74 -14.77 6.47
N GLU A 39 37.75 -15.66 6.41
CA GLU A 39 37.90 -17.13 6.38
C GLU A 39 36.60 -17.86 6.72
N VAL A 40 35.59 -17.19 7.30
CA VAL A 40 34.31 -17.83 7.69
C VAL A 40 33.12 -17.09 7.08
N ALA A 41 32.20 -17.84 6.46
CA ALA A 41 30.94 -17.36 5.88
C ALA A 41 31.11 -16.29 4.77
N GLY A 42 30.02 -15.61 4.43
CA GLY A 42 29.98 -14.52 3.46
C GLY A 42 29.12 -14.83 2.25
N VAL A 43 28.29 -13.86 1.88
CA VAL A 43 27.39 -13.92 0.73
C VAL A 43 27.69 -12.82 -0.25
N ALA A 44 27.50 -13.12 -1.53
CA ALA A 44 27.54 -12.12 -2.57
C ALA A 44 26.43 -12.31 -3.60
N ILE A 45 26.08 -11.23 -4.25
CA ILE A 45 25.19 -11.21 -5.40
C ILE A 45 25.91 -10.50 -6.54
N MET A 46 26.00 -11.16 -7.67
CA MET A 46 26.53 -10.65 -8.92
C MET A 46 25.37 -10.24 -9.81
N LEU A 47 25.41 -9.00 -10.28
CA LEU A 47 24.35 -8.35 -11.04
C LEU A 47 24.86 -7.99 -12.43
N SER A 48 24.03 -8.14 -13.45
CA SER A 48 24.28 -7.55 -14.77
C SER A 48 24.23 -6.02 -14.69
N LYS A 49 24.73 -5.35 -15.72
CA LYS A 49 24.72 -3.88 -15.78
C LYS A 49 23.29 -3.31 -15.66
N THR A 50 22.32 -3.91 -16.33
CA THR A 50 20.90 -3.54 -16.30
C THR A 50 20.31 -3.73 -14.91
N THR A 51 20.54 -4.89 -14.29
CA THR A 51 20.01 -5.17 -12.96
C THR A 51 20.69 -4.34 -11.87
N SER A 52 21.98 -4.02 -12.05
CA SER A 52 22.70 -3.12 -11.14
C SER A 52 22.13 -1.69 -11.16
N THR A 53 21.58 -1.21 -12.28
CA THR A 53 20.93 0.10 -12.34
C THR A 53 19.53 0.10 -11.72
N ALA A 54 18.87 -1.06 -11.70
CA ALA A 54 17.59 -1.24 -11.03
C ALA A 54 17.72 -1.35 -9.49
N LEU A 55 18.92 -1.62 -8.96
CA LEU A 55 19.12 -1.76 -7.52
C LEU A 55 18.82 -0.43 -6.79
N THR A 56 17.78 -0.43 -5.94
CA THR A 56 17.37 0.74 -5.14
C THR A 56 17.97 0.72 -3.75
N ASN A 57 17.98 -0.44 -3.11
CA ASN A 57 18.46 -0.56 -1.76
C ASN A 57 19.20 -1.88 -1.55
N ARG A 58 20.17 -1.84 -0.65
CA ARG A 58 20.83 -3.00 -0.11
C ARG A 58 20.94 -2.90 1.40
N THR A 59 20.56 -3.96 2.09
CA THR A 59 20.71 -4.04 3.54
C THR A 59 21.37 -5.36 3.91
N PRO A 60 22.58 -5.34 4.50
CA PRO A 60 23.15 -6.52 5.12
C PRO A 60 22.28 -6.88 6.34
N VAL A 61 21.85 -8.14 6.42
CA VAL A 61 21.09 -8.65 7.57
C VAL A 61 22.05 -9.36 8.52
N ASP A 62 22.88 -10.25 7.98
CA ASP A 62 23.91 -10.98 8.71
C ASP A 62 25.01 -11.48 7.74
N GLU A 63 26.07 -12.13 8.24
CA GLU A 63 27.18 -12.70 7.45
C GLU A 63 26.72 -13.73 6.39
N ARG A 64 25.52 -14.30 6.56
CA ARG A 64 24.91 -15.29 5.66
C ARG A 64 23.71 -14.77 4.87
N THR A 65 23.29 -13.53 5.09
CA THR A 65 22.03 -13.03 4.52
C THR A 65 22.12 -11.56 4.13
N PHE A 66 21.62 -11.27 2.95
CA PHE A 66 21.64 -9.93 2.37
C PHE A 66 20.36 -9.69 1.59
N THR A 67 19.75 -8.54 1.81
CA THR A 67 18.53 -8.14 1.10
C THR A 67 18.88 -7.09 0.04
N ALA A 68 18.54 -7.40 -1.21
CA ALA A 68 18.64 -6.48 -2.34
C ALA A 68 17.24 -6.13 -2.82
N ARG A 69 16.96 -4.83 -2.98
CA ARG A 69 15.70 -4.33 -3.55
C ARG A 69 15.98 -3.74 -4.92
N PHE A 70 15.17 -4.12 -5.90
CA PHE A 70 15.24 -3.59 -7.26
C PHE A 70 13.98 -2.76 -7.53
N ALA A 71 14.14 -1.56 -8.09
CA ALA A 71 13.05 -0.83 -8.73
C ALA A 71 12.88 -1.39 -10.12
N ASP A 72 11.69 -1.89 -10.37
CA ASP A 72 11.19 -2.08 -11.71
C ASP A 72 10.37 -0.84 -12.09
N VAL A 73 10.51 -0.40 -13.34
CA VAL A 73 9.92 0.84 -13.85
C VAL A 73 8.40 0.70 -13.94
N ASP A 74 7.87 -0.53 -14.01
CA ASP A 74 6.47 -0.72 -14.38
C ASP A 74 5.66 -1.77 -13.59
N THR A 75 6.11 -2.13 -12.38
CA THR A 75 5.37 -3.08 -11.52
C THR A 75 3.92 -2.65 -11.29
N LYS A 76 3.68 -1.33 -11.28
CA LYS A 76 2.34 -0.74 -11.12
C LYS A 76 1.46 -0.96 -12.36
N SER A 77 2.00 -0.86 -13.57
CA SER A 77 1.22 -1.12 -14.78
C SER A 77 1.11 -2.61 -15.09
N ALA A 78 2.13 -3.41 -14.80
CA ALA A 78 2.03 -4.88 -14.82
C ALA A 78 0.90 -5.35 -13.89
N TRP A 79 0.84 -4.83 -12.66
CA TRP A 79 -0.26 -5.09 -11.73
C TRP A 79 -1.61 -4.59 -12.24
N SER A 80 -1.66 -3.43 -12.89
CA SER A 80 -2.88 -2.89 -13.51
C SER A 80 -3.41 -3.82 -14.61
N ILE A 81 -2.53 -4.36 -15.44
CA ILE A 81 -2.87 -5.34 -16.49
C ILE A 81 -3.41 -6.61 -15.86
N ILE A 82 -2.73 -7.17 -14.85
CA ILE A 82 -3.18 -8.39 -14.14
C ILE A 82 -4.56 -8.16 -13.52
N LYS A 83 -4.75 -7.05 -12.80
CA LYS A 83 -6.05 -6.69 -12.19
C LYS A 83 -7.15 -6.59 -13.25
N LYS A 84 -6.88 -5.98 -14.41
CA LYS A 84 -7.85 -5.88 -15.52
C LYS A 84 -8.22 -7.25 -16.08
N VAL A 85 -7.23 -8.10 -16.38
CA VAL A 85 -7.44 -9.44 -16.95
C VAL A 85 -8.24 -10.31 -15.98
N TYR A 86 -7.85 -10.32 -14.71
CA TYR A 86 -8.56 -11.05 -13.65
C TYR A 86 -10.02 -10.59 -13.50
N ASN A 87 -10.26 -9.28 -13.44
CA ASN A 87 -11.62 -8.76 -13.32
C ASN A 87 -12.48 -9.07 -14.55
N ARG A 88 -11.88 -9.13 -15.74
CA ARG A 88 -12.56 -9.50 -16.99
C ARG A 88 -12.94 -10.98 -17.01
N THR A 89 -12.04 -11.87 -16.64
CA THR A 89 -12.32 -13.32 -16.61
C THR A 89 -13.38 -13.65 -15.57
N VAL A 90 -13.28 -13.07 -14.37
CA VAL A 90 -14.32 -13.26 -13.33
C VAL A 90 -15.68 -12.72 -13.81
N ALA A 91 -15.71 -11.57 -14.50
CA ALA A 91 -16.96 -11.03 -15.06
C ALA A 91 -17.61 -11.99 -16.06
N ALA A 92 -16.80 -12.58 -16.94
CA ALA A 92 -17.26 -13.46 -18.01
C ALA A 92 -17.69 -14.84 -17.49
N SER A 93 -16.99 -15.40 -16.50
CA SER A 93 -17.26 -16.73 -15.98
C SER A 93 -18.34 -16.77 -14.90
N PHE A 94 -18.35 -15.81 -13.99
CA PHE A 94 -19.18 -15.87 -12.77
C PHE A 94 -20.29 -14.81 -12.74
N GLY A 95 -20.24 -13.79 -13.60
CA GLY A 95 -21.11 -12.62 -13.51
C GLY A 95 -20.79 -11.78 -12.27
N HIS A 96 -20.68 -10.46 -12.44
CA HIS A 96 -20.40 -9.57 -11.30
C HIS A 96 -21.68 -9.19 -10.58
N ALA A 97 -22.04 -9.93 -9.52
CA ALA A 97 -22.96 -9.40 -8.52
C ALA A 97 -22.19 -8.38 -7.66
N LYS A 98 -22.20 -7.11 -8.08
CA LYS A 98 -21.78 -6.03 -7.17
C LYS A 98 -22.78 -6.01 -6.03
N ARG A 99 -22.38 -6.47 -4.84
CA ARG A 99 -23.11 -6.11 -3.63
C ARG A 99 -23.15 -4.58 -3.60
N PRO A 100 -24.33 -3.96 -3.50
CA PRO A 100 -24.39 -2.53 -3.29
C PRO A 100 -23.52 -2.25 -2.07
N LYS A 101 -22.60 -1.30 -2.20
CA LYS A 101 -21.85 -0.86 -1.02
C LYS A 101 -22.88 -0.38 -0.02
N ASP A 102 -22.80 -0.91 1.19
CA ASP A 102 -23.68 -0.54 2.27
C ASP A 102 -23.39 0.91 2.69
N GLN A 103 -24.01 1.86 1.98
CA GLN A 103 -23.77 3.28 2.13
C GLN A 103 -24.63 3.79 3.28
N TRP A 104 -24.11 3.60 4.49
CA TRP A 104 -24.80 3.96 5.73
C TRP A 104 -24.73 5.46 6.06
N LEU A 105 -23.79 6.18 5.46
CA LEU A 105 -23.66 7.64 5.57
C LEU A 105 -24.49 8.33 4.50
N SER A 106 -25.32 9.28 4.93
CA SER A 106 -26.09 10.13 4.04
C SER A 106 -25.19 11.08 3.23
N GLU A 107 -25.69 11.51 2.08
CA GLU A 107 -24.98 12.48 1.22
C GLU A 107 -24.69 13.80 1.97
N THR A 108 -25.62 14.23 2.83
CA THR A 108 -25.41 15.42 3.66
C THR A 108 -24.23 15.29 4.63
N THR A 109 -24.05 14.12 5.25
CA THR A 109 -22.89 13.85 6.12
C THR A 109 -21.59 13.80 5.31
N TRP A 110 -21.63 13.24 4.10
CA TRP A 110 -20.47 13.25 3.20
C TRP A 110 -20.03 14.66 2.81
N ASN A 111 -20.99 15.54 2.50
CA ASN A 111 -20.71 16.94 2.16
C ASN A 111 -20.03 17.65 3.35
N LEU A 112 -20.54 17.48 4.57
CA LEU A 112 -19.93 18.06 5.78
C LEU A 112 -18.51 17.53 6.04
N ILE A 113 -18.25 16.25 5.79
CA ILE A 113 -16.90 15.67 5.89
C ILE A 113 -15.97 16.31 4.85
N GLY A 114 -16.46 16.50 3.63
CA GLY A 114 -15.71 17.16 2.55
C GLY A 114 -15.34 18.60 2.90
N GLU A 115 -16.30 19.40 3.37
CA GLU A 115 -16.08 20.76 3.83
C GLU A 115 -15.08 20.82 4.99
N CYS A 116 -15.20 19.90 5.97
CA CYS A 116 -14.30 19.83 7.12
C CYS A 116 -12.87 19.52 6.67
N CYS A 117 -12.72 18.59 5.73
CA CYS A 117 -11.43 18.22 5.17
C CYS A 117 -10.81 19.40 4.41
N ASN A 118 -11.58 20.08 3.57
CA ASN A 118 -11.10 21.23 2.81
C ASN A 118 -10.64 22.37 3.73
N LEU A 119 -11.44 22.71 4.76
CA LEU A 119 -11.12 23.76 5.70
C LEU A 119 -9.86 23.44 6.52
N LYS A 120 -9.70 22.18 6.98
CA LYS A 120 -8.48 21.73 7.67
C LYS A 120 -7.25 21.77 6.74
N LEU A 121 -7.40 21.44 5.46
CA LEU A 121 -6.33 21.53 4.47
C LEU A 121 -5.91 22.99 4.21
N LEU A 122 -6.87 23.93 4.13
CA LEU A 122 -6.57 25.36 4.01
C LEU A 122 -5.80 25.89 5.23
N LEU A 123 -6.22 25.50 6.44
CA LEU A 123 -5.50 25.83 7.68
C LEU A 123 -4.07 25.29 7.70
N LEU A 124 -3.88 24.04 7.25
CA LEU A 124 -2.56 23.38 7.19
C LEU A 124 -1.61 24.02 6.16
N ARG A 125 -2.15 24.57 5.06
CA ARG A 125 -1.35 25.18 3.99
C ARG A 125 -0.81 26.57 4.33
N GLY A 126 -1.23 27.16 5.45
CA GLY A 126 -0.72 28.47 5.86
C GLY A 126 -1.28 29.64 5.04
N ASP A 127 -2.40 29.45 4.32
CA ASP A 127 -3.18 30.54 3.69
C ASP A 127 -3.85 31.39 4.79
N VAL A 128 -3.05 32.20 5.46
CA VAL A 128 -3.39 32.84 6.72
C VAL A 128 -3.19 34.35 6.61
N ASN A 129 -4.30 35.06 6.38
CA ASN A 129 -4.50 36.42 6.89
C ASN A 129 -4.97 36.34 8.37
N ASN A 130 -5.11 37.49 9.06
CA ASN A 130 -5.48 37.67 10.49
C ASN A 130 -6.78 36.98 11.00
N GLU A 131 -7.38 36.08 10.23
CA GLU A 131 -8.66 35.40 10.43
C GLU A 131 -8.52 33.96 10.98
N THR A 132 -7.34 33.58 11.45
CA THR A 132 -7.01 32.22 11.95
C THR A 132 -7.94 31.73 13.04
N VAL A 133 -8.29 32.60 13.98
CA VAL A 133 -9.11 32.24 15.15
C VAL A 133 -10.53 31.86 14.70
N LEU A 134 -11.13 32.61 13.78
CA LEU A 134 -12.46 32.34 13.24
C LEU A 134 -12.48 31.05 12.40
N LYS A 135 -11.46 30.83 11.57
CA LYS A 135 -11.33 29.59 10.78
C LYS A 135 -11.10 28.37 11.67
N ASN A 136 -10.33 28.50 12.75
CA ASN A 136 -10.15 27.43 13.73
C ASN A 136 -11.45 27.10 14.47
N GLN A 137 -12.21 28.12 14.90
CA GLN A 137 -13.52 27.92 15.53
C GLN A 137 -14.51 27.24 14.57
N MET A 138 -14.57 27.71 13.33
CA MET A 138 -15.39 27.11 12.28
C MET A 138 -15.01 25.64 12.01
N SER A 139 -13.73 25.28 12.07
CA SER A 139 -13.26 23.89 11.96
C SER A 139 -13.76 23.01 13.10
N ILE A 140 -13.75 23.52 14.33
CA ILE A 140 -14.25 22.83 15.52
C ILE A 140 -15.77 22.63 15.43
N ASP A 141 -16.49 23.65 14.99
CA ASP A 141 -17.93 23.60 14.82
C ASP A 141 -18.32 22.59 13.73
N LEU A 142 -17.61 22.58 12.60
CA LEU A 142 -17.82 21.58 11.55
C LEU A 142 -17.52 20.16 12.02
N ASP A 143 -16.44 19.96 12.76
CA ASP A 143 -16.08 18.65 13.33
C ASP A 143 -17.16 18.13 14.28
N THR A 144 -17.75 19.04 15.06
CA THR A 144 -18.88 18.75 15.96
C THR A 144 -20.13 18.35 15.16
N GLN A 145 -20.43 19.06 14.07
CA GLN A 145 -21.54 18.73 13.17
C GLN A 145 -21.34 17.39 12.47
N VAL A 146 -20.14 17.11 11.95
CA VAL A 146 -19.77 15.82 11.35
C VAL A 146 -19.98 14.70 12.36
N LYS A 147 -19.46 14.83 13.59
CA LYS A 147 -19.63 13.82 14.64
C LYS A 147 -21.10 13.57 14.97
N ARG A 148 -21.90 14.65 15.09
CA ARG A 148 -23.34 14.55 15.38
C ARG A 148 -24.08 13.81 14.26
N ARG A 149 -23.86 14.21 13.01
CA ARG A 149 -24.51 13.61 11.84
C ARG A 149 -24.09 12.15 11.61
N THR A 150 -22.80 11.86 11.76
CA THR A 150 -22.28 10.50 11.66
C THR A 150 -22.90 9.57 12.71
N ARG A 151 -23.14 10.05 13.94
CA ARG A 151 -23.86 9.27 14.96
C ARG A 151 -25.30 9.02 14.58
N ILE A 152 -26.01 10.03 14.09
CA ILE A 152 -27.40 9.89 13.63
C ILE A 152 -27.49 8.87 12.50
N ASP A 153 -26.65 9.02 11.46
CA ASP A 153 -26.61 8.10 10.33
C ASP A 153 -26.28 6.66 10.77
N LYS A 154 -25.36 6.50 11.72
CA LYS A 154 -25.04 5.19 12.30
C LYS A 154 -26.26 4.58 13.01
N THR A 155 -26.93 5.34 13.87
CA THR A 155 -28.12 4.86 14.59
C THR A 155 -29.23 4.50 13.60
N SER A 156 -29.56 5.38 12.66
CA SER A 156 -30.57 5.11 11.64
C SER A 156 -30.25 3.89 10.77
N HIS A 157 -28.97 3.64 10.50
CA HIS A 157 -28.55 2.45 9.77
C HIS A 157 -28.74 1.16 10.58
N LEU A 158 -28.38 1.20 11.87
CA LEU A 158 -28.59 0.07 12.77
C LEU A 158 -30.08 -0.22 12.95
N ASP A 159 -30.91 0.82 13.13
CA ASP A 159 -32.36 0.70 13.28
C ASP A 159 -33.00 0.04 12.05
N LYS A 160 -32.52 0.37 10.84
CA LYS A 160 -32.97 -0.28 9.60
C LYS A 160 -32.59 -1.77 9.56
N LYS A 161 -31.35 -2.10 9.95
CA LYS A 161 -30.91 -3.50 10.00
C LYS A 161 -31.67 -4.32 11.03
N THR A 162 -31.94 -3.76 12.21
CA THR A 162 -32.74 -4.43 13.24
C THR A 162 -34.17 -4.64 12.76
N ALA A 163 -34.80 -3.64 12.12
CA ALA A 163 -36.13 -3.78 11.56
C ALA A 163 -36.21 -4.87 10.47
N MET A 164 -35.22 -4.91 9.57
CA MET A 164 -35.12 -5.96 8.54
C MET A 164 -34.94 -7.35 9.16
N ALA A 165 -34.12 -7.48 10.21
CA ALA A 165 -33.93 -8.73 10.94
C ALA A 165 -35.22 -9.20 11.64
N ASP A 166 -35.97 -8.27 12.25
CA ASP A 166 -37.25 -8.56 12.89
C ASP A 166 -38.32 -9.02 11.88
N GLU A 167 -38.37 -8.38 10.70
CA GLU A 167 -39.25 -8.79 9.60
C GLU A 167 -38.88 -10.17 9.03
N ALA A 168 -37.59 -10.41 8.78
CA ALA A 168 -37.09 -11.70 8.30
C ALA A 168 -37.41 -12.84 9.29
N THR A 169 -37.30 -12.57 10.58
CA THR A 169 -37.67 -13.52 11.65
C THR A 169 -39.16 -13.85 11.62
N LYS A 170 -40.04 -12.87 11.37
CA LYS A 170 -41.50 -13.08 11.23
C LYS A 170 -41.86 -13.90 9.98
N LEU A 171 -41.12 -13.72 8.89
CA LEU A 171 -41.30 -14.46 7.62
C LEU A 171 -40.65 -15.85 7.63
N GLY A 172 -39.82 -16.16 8.63
CA GLY A 172 -39.07 -17.41 8.72
C GLY A 172 -37.92 -17.53 7.70
N ASP A 173 -37.52 -16.42 7.07
CA ASP A 173 -36.48 -16.40 6.03
C ASP A 173 -35.12 -16.00 6.64
N TYR A 174 -34.36 -17.01 7.06
CA TYR A 174 -33.04 -16.87 7.70
C TYR A 174 -31.91 -16.55 6.72
N ARG A 175 -32.18 -16.35 5.42
CA ARG A 175 -31.18 -15.96 4.42
C ARG A 175 -30.91 -14.46 4.36
N VAL A 176 -31.77 -13.65 4.98
CA VAL A 176 -31.74 -12.18 4.95
C VAL A 176 -31.17 -11.59 6.25
N ALA A 177 -30.98 -12.42 7.29
CA ALA A 177 -30.40 -12.04 8.58
C ALA A 177 -28.88 -11.81 8.54
#